data_AF-A0A8H3D873-F1
#
_entry.id   AF-A0A8H3D873-F1
#
_cell.length_a   1.000
_cell.length_b   1.000
_cell.length_c   1.000
_cell.angle_alpha   90.00
_cell.angle_beta   90.00
_cell.angle_gamma   90.00
#
_symmetry.space_group_name_H-M   'P 1'
#
loop_
_entity.id
_entity.type
_entity.pdbx_description
1 polymer ?
#
loop_
_entity_poly.entity_id
_entity_poly.type
_entity_poly.pdbx_seq_one_letter_code
_entity_poly.pdbx_strand_id
1 'polypeptide(L)'
;MRPAVLNRDATADLMVDSECKATAGAWISDYDGKIITVAGELDIDHIVPLKEGWQAGAWNWTAARRREFANDLVRPQLLAVSAASNRMKGDKDPSKWMPSNPSYHCTYARAWIQVKHYYE
;
A
#
# COMPACT_ATOMS: atom_id res chain seq x y z
N MET A 1 -4.59 8.58 -7.08
CA MET A 1 -3.81 7.69 -6.19
C MET A 1 -3.48 6.37 -6.88
N ARG A 2 -4.46 5.46 -7.11
CA ARG A 2 -4.20 4.12 -7.65
C ARG A 2 -3.38 4.06 -8.95
N PRO A 3 -3.71 4.80 -10.03
CA PRO A 3 -2.92 4.76 -11.26
C PRO A 3 -1.45 5.13 -11.04
N ALA A 4 -1.17 6.10 -10.18
CA ALA A 4 0.20 6.52 -9.88
C ALA A 4 1.00 5.42 -9.16
N VAL A 5 0.38 4.71 -8.21
CA VAL A 5 1.04 3.61 -7.49
C VAL A 5 1.26 2.41 -8.42
N LEU A 6 0.25 2.05 -9.22
CA LEU A 6 0.39 0.97 -10.19
C LEU A 6 1.52 1.25 -11.20
N ASN A 7 1.65 2.50 -11.67
CA ASN A 7 2.73 2.89 -12.58
C ASN A 7 4.10 2.93 -11.88
N ARG A 8 4.17 3.38 -10.63
CA ARG A 8 5.43 3.44 -9.85
C ARG A 8 5.97 2.04 -9.56
N ASP A 9 5.09 1.09 -9.23
CA ASP A 9 5.46 -0.23 -8.73
C ASP A 9 5.53 -1.30 -9.83
N ALA A 10 5.20 -0.94 -11.08
CA ALA A 10 5.28 -1.86 -12.19
C ALA A 10 6.74 -2.21 -12.53
N THR A 11 6.99 -3.49 -12.80
CA THR A 11 8.30 -3.99 -13.24
C THR A 11 8.36 -4.18 -14.76
N ALA A 12 7.24 -3.95 -15.46
CA ALA A 12 7.12 -3.97 -16.91
C ALA A 12 6.11 -2.92 -17.37
N ASP A 13 6.09 -2.63 -18.68
CA ASP A 13 5.16 -1.67 -19.27
C ASP A 13 3.70 -2.06 -19.01
N LEU A 14 2.87 -1.04 -18.76
CA LEU A 14 1.45 -1.22 -18.50
C LEU A 14 0.66 -1.31 -19.80
N MET A 15 -0.25 -2.29 -19.85
CA MET A 15 -1.37 -2.27 -20.78
C MET A 15 -2.50 -1.46 -20.15
N VAL A 16 -3.06 -0.53 -20.91
CA VAL A 16 -4.16 0.33 -20.47
C VAL A 16 -5.37 0.18 -21.39
N ASP A 17 -6.57 0.38 -20.84
CA ASP A 17 -7.80 0.47 -21.63
C ASP A 17 -7.97 1.84 -22.30
N SER A 18 -9.08 2.03 -23.01
CA SER A 18 -9.43 3.30 -23.68
C SER A 18 -9.62 4.48 -22.71
N GLU A 19 -9.75 4.22 -21.41
CA GLU A 19 -9.84 5.23 -20.35
C GLU A 19 -8.49 5.45 -19.64
N CYS A 20 -7.40 4.92 -20.21
CA CYS A 20 -6.04 4.94 -19.65
C CYS A 20 -5.93 4.26 -18.27
N LYS A 21 -6.82 3.33 -17.94
CA LYS A 21 -6.73 2.53 -16.72
C LYS A 21 -5.85 1.30 -16.99
N ALA A 22 -4.88 1.06 -16.11
CA ALA A 22 -4.06 -0.14 -16.19
C ALA A 22 -4.94 -1.41 -16.06
N THR A 23 -4.83 -2.29 -17.06
CA THR A 23 -5.53 -3.58 -17.11
C THR A 23 -4.57 -4.75 -16.89
N ALA A 24 -3.35 -4.63 -17.42
CA ALA A 24 -2.29 -5.62 -17.24
C ALA A 24 -0.90 -4.97 -17.17
N GLY A 25 0.09 -5.75 -16.75
CA GLY A 25 1.47 -5.33 -16.55
C GLY A 25 2.25 -6.46 -15.85
N ALA A 26 3.27 -6.10 -15.09
CA ALA A 26 3.90 -7.01 -14.14
C ALA A 26 4.20 -6.27 -12.84
N TRP A 27 3.88 -6.91 -11.72
CA TRP A 27 4.16 -6.42 -10.37
C TRP A 27 4.64 -7.59 -9.51
N ILE A 28 5.48 -7.29 -8.53
CA ILE A 28 5.86 -8.24 -7.49
C ILE A 28 5.25 -7.72 -6.19
N SER A 29 4.31 -8.47 -5.63
CA SER A 29 3.70 -8.13 -4.35
C SER A 29 4.72 -8.34 -3.24
N ASP A 30 5.21 -7.25 -2.65
CA ASP A 30 6.21 -7.32 -1.57
C ASP A 30 5.73 -8.13 -0.36
N TYR A 31 4.41 -8.19 -0.15
CA TYR A 31 3.81 -8.88 0.99
C TYR A 31 3.92 -10.40 0.92
N ASP A 32 3.82 -10.99 -0.27
CA ASP A 32 3.78 -12.44 -0.47
C ASP A 32 4.68 -12.96 -1.59
N GLY A 33 5.47 -12.09 -2.22
CA GLY A 33 6.43 -12.42 -3.28
C GLY A 33 5.78 -12.82 -4.60
N LYS A 34 4.45 -12.71 -4.74
CA LYS A 34 3.76 -13.15 -5.95
C LYS A 34 3.98 -12.20 -7.10
N ILE A 35 4.26 -12.77 -8.28
CA ILE A 35 4.19 -12.05 -9.55
C ILE A 35 2.72 -11.96 -9.94
N ILE A 36 2.25 -10.74 -10.19
CA ILE A 36 0.88 -10.45 -10.61
C ILE A 36 0.95 -9.73 -11.95
N THR A 37 0.12 -10.14 -12.90
CA THR A 37 0.11 -9.57 -14.25
C THR A 37 -1.21 -8.90 -14.61
N VAL A 38 -2.27 -9.15 -13.84
CA VAL A 38 -3.58 -8.54 -14.03
C VAL A 38 -3.78 -7.46 -12.98
N ALA A 39 -4.00 -6.22 -13.41
CA ALA A 39 -4.11 -5.08 -12.51
C ALA A 39 -5.30 -5.19 -11.53
N GLY A 40 -6.34 -5.93 -11.89
CA GLY A 40 -7.49 -6.21 -11.03
C GLY A 40 -7.20 -7.15 -9.85
N GLU A 41 -6.08 -7.87 -9.86
CA GLU A 41 -5.65 -8.75 -8.76
C GLU A 41 -4.79 -8.04 -7.71
N LEU A 42 -4.49 -6.76 -7.94
CA LEU A 42 -3.78 -5.89 -7.01
C LEU A 42 -4.74 -4.99 -6.24
N ASP A 43 -4.44 -4.79 -4.97
CA ASP A 43 -4.95 -3.67 -4.20
C ASP A 43 -3.84 -2.64 -3.98
N ILE A 44 -4.23 -1.38 -3.76
CA ILE A 44 -3.32 -0.39 -3.20
C ILE A 44 -3.55 -0.39 -1.71
N ASP A 45 -2.57 -0.90 -0.98
CA ASP A 45 -2.63 -0.94 0.47
C ASP A 45 -2.00 0.34 1.06
N HIS A 46 -2.49 0.69 2.24
CA HIS A 46 -1.86 1.65 3.13
C HIS A 46 -0.97 0.90 4.12
N ILE A 47 0.36 1.13 4.12
CA ILE A 47 1.27 0.49 5.08
C ILE A 47 0.73 0.66 6.50
N VAL A 48 0.35 1.89 6.88
CA VAL A 48 -0.46 2.16 8.07
C VAL A 48 -1.94 2.26 7.67
N PRO A 49 -2.81 1.27 8.01
CA PRO A 49 -4.22 1.30 7.65
C PRO A 49 -4.92 2.57 8.14
N LEU A 50 -5.82 3.12 7.33
CA LEU A 50 -6.54 4.36 7.69
C LEU A 50 -7.34 4.23 9.00
N LYS A 51 -7.92 3.06 9.26
CA LYS A 51 -8.64 2.78 10.49
C LYS A 51 -7.71 2.63 11.70
N GLU A 52 -6.53 2.03 11.52
CA GLU A 52 -5.51 1.97 12.57
C GLU A 52 -5.06 3.39 12.93
N GLY A 53 -4.71 4.21 11.93
CA GLY A 53 -4.30 5.60 12.15
C GLY A 53 -5.40 6.43 12.81
N TRP A 54 -6.67 6.20 12.44
CA TRP A 54 -7.81 6.82 13.12
C TRP A 54 -7.86 6.47 14.61
N GLN A 55 -7.72 5.18 14.95
CA GLN A 55 -7.70 4.71 16.33
C GLN A 55 -6.47 5.22 17.10
N ALA A 56 -5.35 5.44 16.42
CA ALA A 56 -4.11 5.98 16.98
C ALA A 56 -4.10 7.52 17.15
N GLY A 57 -5.16 8.23 16.76
CA GLY A 57 -5.30 9.67 17.02
C GLY A 57 -5.60 10.53 15.80
N ALA A 58 -5.58 9.97 14.59
CA ALA A 58 -5.88 10.73 13.36
C ALA A 58 -7.32 11.28 13.30
N TRP A 59 -8.20 10.82 14.19
CA TRP A 59 -9.53 11.38 14.37
C TRP A 59 -9.51 12.87 14.74
N ASN A 60 -8.49 13.32 15.46
CA ASN A 60 -8.34 14.71 15.89
C ASN A 60 -7.60 15.59 14.86
N TRP A 61 -7.12 15.01 13.76
CA TRP A 61 -6.43 15.78 12.72
C TRP A 61 -7.41 16.64 11.91
N THR A 62 -6.86 17.62 11.20
CA THR A 62 -7.61 18.33 10.15
C THR A 62 -7.94 17.36 9.00
N ALA A 63 -9.01 17.67 8.26
CA ALA A 63 -9.36 16.90 7.06
C ALA A 63 -8.23 16.93 6.01
N ALA A 64 -7.49 18.03 5.92
CA ALA A 64 -6.34 18.16 5.03
C ALA A 64 -5.22 17.17 5.40
N ARG A 65 -4.82 17.10 6.68
CA ARG A 65 -3.77 16.17 7.14
C ARG A 65 -4.17 14.70 6.95
N ARG A 66 -5.44 14.33 7.20
CA ARG A 66 -5.94 12.98 6.88
C ARG A 66 -5.88 12.67 5.39
N ARG A 67 -6.19 13.64 4.54
CA ARG A 67 -6.12 13.47 3.08
C ARG A 67 -4.67 13.29 2.62
N GLU A 68 -3.74 14.06 3.18
CA GLU A 68 -2.31 13.89 2.92
C GLU A 68 -1.87 12.48 3.31
N PHE A 69 -2.17 12.04 4.54
CA PHE A 69 -1.87 10.68 5.02
C PHE A 69 -2.45 9.59 4.12
N ALA A 70 -3.69 9.73 3.69
CA ALA A 70 -4.33 8.74 2.83
C ALA A 70 -3.77 8.69 1.40
N ASN A 71 -3.13 9.76 0.92
CA ASN A 71 -2.68 9.89 -0.48
C ASN A 71 -1.17 10.11 -0.61
N ASP A 72 -0.41 9.81 0.42
CA ASP A 72 1.03 10.07 0.47
C ASP A 72 1.80 9.13 -0.47
N LEU A 73 2.34 9.72 -1.53
CA LEU A 73 3.19 9.05 -2.51
C LEU A 73 4.68 9.31 -2.29
N VAL A 74 5.04 10.17 -1.33
CA VAL A 74 6.44 10.57 -1.05
C VAL A 74 7.08 9.60 -0.07
N ARG A 75 6.35 9.22 0.98
CA ARG A 75 6.78 8.21 1.95
C ARG A 75 6.15 6.86 1.61
N PRO A 76 6.61 5.74 2.20
CA PRO A 76 6.14 4.41 1.84
C PRO A 76 4.77 4.13 2.48
N GLN A 77 3.79 5.01 2.29
CA GLN A 77 2.44 4.82 2.82
C GLN A 77 1.57 4.02 1.87
N LEU A 78 1.80 4.11 0.56
CA LEU A 78 1.01 3.42 -0.45
C LEU A 78 1.86 2.42 -1.24
N LEU A 79 1.33 1.21 -1.46
CA LEU A 79 2.01 0.14 -2.19
C LEU A 79 1.02 -0.73 -2.98
N ALA A 80 1.38 -1.16 -4.18
CA ALA A 80 0.65 -2.18 -4.92
C ALA A 80 0.98 -3.58 -4.40
N VAL A 81 0.00 -4.30 -3.87
CA VAL A 81 0.17 -5.64 -3.28
C VAL A 81 -0.93 -6.59 -3.74
N SER A 82 -0.73 -7.90 -3.57
CA SER A 82 -1.77 -8.88 -3.89
C SER A 82 -3.05 -8.58 -3.10
N ALA A 83 -4.20 -8.58 -3.77
CA ALA A 83 -5.48 -8.32 -3.10
C ALA A 83 -5.73 -9.31 -1.95
N ALA A 84 -5.26 -10.55 -2.08
CA ALA A 84 -5.34 -11.55 -1.01
C ALA A 84 -4.57 -11.14 0.25
N SER A 85 -3.29 -10.75 0.10
CA SER A 85 -2.46 -10.35 1.25
C SER A 85 -2.97 -9.08 1.92
N ASN A 86 -3.41 -8.09 1.13
CA ASN A 86 -4.03 -6.87 1.63
C ASN A 86 -5.30 -7.16 2.47
N ARG A 87 -6.18 -8.03 1.97
CA ARG A 87 -7.41 -8.41 2.69
C ARG A 87 -7.11 -9.20 3.97
N MET A 88 -6.05 -10.01 3.99
CA MET A 88 -5.59 -10.68 5.21
C MET A 88 -5.08 -9.68 6.25
N LYS A 89 -4.33 -8.66 5.82
CA LYS A 89 -3.86 -7.56 6.68
C LYS A 89 -5.04 -6.80 7.28
N GLY A 90 -5.90 -6.21 6.44
CA GLY A 90 -7.01 -5.37 6.88
C GLY A 90 -6.53 -4.16 7.67
N ASP A 91 -7.11 -3.92 8.85
CA ASP A 91 -6.75 -2.83 9.77
C ASP A 91 -5.72 -3.21 10.84
N LYS A 92 -5.04 -4.34 10.67
CA LYS A 92 -4.08 -4.87 11.66
C LYS A 92 -2.76 -4.11 11.63
N ASP A 93 -2.21 -3.90 12.82
CA ASP A 93 -0.85 -3.42 13.06
C ASP A 93 0.19 -4.56 12.96
N PRO A 94 1.51 -4.25 12.92
CA PRO A 94 2.59 -5.23 12.80
C PRO A 94 2.65 -6.29 13.90
N SER A 95 2.03 -6.07 15.07
CA SER A 95 1.96 -7.08 16.13
C SER A 95 0.94 -8.20 15.82
N LYS A 96 -0.02 -7.92 14.94
CA LYS A 96 -1.11 -8.84 14.58
C LYS A 96 -0.99 -9.40 13.17
N TRP A 97 -0.27 -8.71 12.28
CA TRP A 97 -0.05 -9.14 10.92
C TRP A 97 1.28 -8.64 10.38
N MET A 98 2.01 -9.52 9.71
CA MET A 98 3.23 -9.20 8.97
C MET A 98 3.14 -9.84 7.57
N PRO A 99 3.86 -9.27 6.58
CA PRO A 99 4.05 -9.91 5.27
C PRO A 99 4.41 -11.39 5.41
N SER A 100 3.84 -12.26 4.57
CA SER A 100 4.25 -13.66 4.54
C SER A 100 5.63 -13.83 3.90
N ASN A 101 6.06 -12.87 3.08
CA ASN A 101 7.41 -12.81 2.52
C ASN A 101 8.43 -12.34 3.57
N PRO A 102 9.32 -13.20 4.08
CA PRO A 102 10.27 -12.84 5.14
C PRO A 102 11.31 -11.81 4.68
N SER A 103 11.67 -11.79 3.39
CA SER A 103 12.66 -10.84 2.88
C SER A 103 12.19 -9.39 2.98
N TYR A 104 10.87 -9.17 3.12
CA TYR A 104 10.27 -7.84 3.21
C TYR A 104 10.03 -7.37 4.64
N HIS A 105 10.25 -8.20 5.66
CA HIS A 105 9.91 -7.87 7.06
C HIS A 105 10.59 -6.61 7.57
N CYS A 106 11.91 -6.49 7.38
CA CYS A 106 12.66 -5.32 7.82
C CYS A 106 12.22 -4.05 7.08
N THR A 107 11.95 -4.16 5.77
CA THR A 107 11.47 -3.04 4.96
C THR A 107 10.09 -2.59 5.42
N TYR A 108 9.16 -3.53 5.64
CA TYR A 108 7.82 -3.26 6.13
C TYR A 108 7.84 -2.57 7.51
N ALA A 109 8.63 -3.08 8.46
CA ALA A 109 8.75 -2.48 9.79
C ALA A 109 9.32 -1.05 9.71
N ARG A 110 10.34 -0.82 8.89
CA ARG A 110 10.91 0.53 8.67
C ARG A 110 9.91 1.47 8.00
N ALA A 111 9.16 1.00 7.01
CA ALA A 111 8.13 1.77 6.33
C ALA A 111 7.04 2.19 7.32
N TRP A 112 6.55 1.26 8.15
CA TRP A 112 5.58 1.54 9.21
C TRP A 112 6.09 2.64 10.15
N ILE A 113 7.30 2.48 10.69
CA ILE A 113 7.92 3.47 11.59
C ILE A 113 8.04 4.83 10.90
N GLN A 114 8.50 4.88 9.65
CA GLN A 114 8.67 6.12 8.91
C GLN A 114 7.35 6.86 8.69
N VAL A 115 6.28 6.14 8.34
CA VAL A 115 4.95 6.74 8.16
C VAL A 115 4.42 7.29 9.48
N LYS A 116 4.45 6.47 10.55
CA LYS A 116 3.98 6.88 11.88
C LYS A 116 4.77 8.09 12.38
N HIS A 117 6.10 8.05 12.31
CA HIS A 117 6.97 9.14 12.77
C HIS A 117 6.69 10.50 12.12
N TYR A 118 6.26 10.52 10.84
CA TYR A 118 5.93 11.79 10.20
C TYR A 118 4.54 12.30 10.60
N TYR A 119 3.56 11.39 10.67
CA TYR A 119 2.16 11.77 10.79
C TYR A 119 1.65 11.84 12.23
N GLU A 120 2.32 11.19 13.17
CA GLU A 120 2.04 11.21 14.61
C GLU A 120 3.05 12.08 15.35
#